data_AF-A0A6I3SLL6-F1
#
_entry.id   AF-A0A6I3SLL6-F1
#
_cell.length_a   1.000
_cell.length_b   1.000
_cell.length_c   1.000
_cell.angle_alpha   90.00
_cell.angle_beta   90.00
_cell.angle_gamma   90.00
#
_symmetry.space_group_name_H-M   'P 1'
#
loop_
_entity.id
_entity.type
_entity.pdbx_description
1 polymer ?
#
loop_
_entity_poly.entity_id
_entity_poly.type
_entity_poly.pdbx_seq_one_letter_code
_entity_poly.pdbx_strand_id
1 'polypeptide(L)'
;MTEETQVQETQQPTAPEAKPEPTPPEHLIPKTRFDEINTKYKDVQAQLEELLAERDQRAKQAKEQQGKFEELYKTTADELTKTKDGFKTVNGRVQQLESVINGLLEAKLEGIPKDFHDLVPGNLTPEAKLEWLTAAEKKGLFGTKQEQPVGQATNPTQAKTTDLNQLSSIQLLKMGYAQRA
;
A
#
# COMPACT_ATOMS: atom_id res chain seq x y z
N MET A 1 67.47 -33.02 -38.15
CA MET A 1 68.03 -31.73 -38.59
C MET A 1 68.36 -30.98 -37.32
N THR A 2 69.60 -31.05 -36.78
CA THR A 2 70.80 -30.24 -37.17
C THR A 2 70.42 -28.75 -37.17
N GLU A 3 70.96 -27.87 -36.33
CA GLU A 3 72.36 -27.58 -35.95
C GLU A 3 72.47 -27.34 -34.42
N GLU A 4 73.51 -27.78 -33.67
CA GLU A 4 74.87 -27.19 -33.54
C GLU A 4 74.83 -25.66 -33.32
N THR A 5 75.38 -25.09 -32.24
CA THR A 5 76.82 -24.89 -31.98
C THR A 5 76.99 -24.56 -30.48
N GLN A 6 77.63 -25.41 -29.67
CA GLN A 6 79.07 -25.54 -29.38
C GLN A 6 79.58 -24.60 -28.27
N VAL A 7 80.06 -25.26 -27.23
CA VAL A 7 80.69 -24.78 -25.98
C VAL A 7 82.10 -24.28 -26.28
N GLN A 8 82.59 -23.24 -25.59
CA GLN A 8 84.01 -23.21 -25.24
C GLN A 8 84.30 -22.45 -23.94
N GLU A 9 84.65 -23.24 -22.95
CA GLU A 9 85.35 -22.90 -21.72
C GLU A 9 86.85 -22.86 -22.02
N THR A 10 87.56 -21.80 -21.64
CA THR A 10 89.01 -21.90 -21.39
C THR A 10 89.52 -20.78 -20.46
N GLN A 11 89.75 -21.18 -19.22
CA GLN A 11 90.95 -20.98 -18.40
C GLN A 11 91.56 -19.57 -18.24
N GLN A 12 91.56 -19.19 -16.97
CA GLN A 12 92.39 -18.24 -16.26
C GLN A 12 93.90 -18.47 -16.46
N PRO A 13 94.73 -17.42 -16.35
CA PRO A 13 95.86 -17.51 -15.43
C PRO A 13 96.12 -16.25 -14.59
N THR A 14 96.32 -16.51 -13.30
CA THR A 14 97.41 -16.04 -12.42
C THR A 14 97.67 -14.54 -12.22
N ALA A 15 97.56 -14.14 -10.95
CA ALA A 15 97.98 -12.86 -10.37
C ALA A 15 99.50 -12.63 -10.42
N PRO A 16 99.92 -11.35 -10.30
CA PRO A 16 100.81 -10.99 -9.20
C PRO A 16 100.33 -9.78 -8.39
N GLU A 17 100.71 -9.81 -7.10
CA GLU A 17 100.46 -8.84 -6.03
C GLU A 17 101.01 -7.42 -6.24
N ALA A 18 100.37 -6.51 -5.49
CA ALA A 18 100.90 -5.30 -4.82
C ALA A 18 100.95 -3.97 -5.57
N LYS A 19 99.86 -3.19 -5.40
CA LYS A 19 99.90 -1.80 -4.88
C LYS A 19 98.65 -1.58 -4.00
N PRO A 20 98.77 -1.03 -2.78
CA PRO A 20 97.60 -0.67 -1.98
C PRO A 20 97.00 0.60 -2.58
N GLU A 21 95.98 0.47 -3.41
CA GLU A 21 95.12 1.60 -3.74
C GLU A 21 94.32 1.97 -2.48
N PRO A 22 94.20 3.28 -2.19
CA PRO A 22 93.53 3.74 -0.99
C PRO A 22 92.09 3.25 -1.05
N THR A 23 91.59 2.72 0.06
CA THR A 23 90.15 2.50 0.25
C THR A 23 89.42 3.71 -0.33
N PRO A 24 88.48 3.54 -1.29
CA PRO A 24 87.65 4.66 -1.71
C PRO A 24 87.13 5.25 -0.40
N PRO A 25 87.32 6.56 -0.16
CA PRO A 25 86.88 7.14 1.09
C PRO A 25 85.43 6.68 1.22
N GLU A 26 85.10 6.00 2.32
CA GLU A 26 83.70 5.77 2.67
C GLU A 26 83.07 7.13 2.47
N HIS A 27 82.36 7.30 1.37
CA HIS A 27 81.82 8.59 0.99
C HIS A 27 80.58 8.68 1.85
N LEU A 28 80.85 8.92 3.14
CA LEU A 28 79.91 9.11 4.21
C LEU A 28 78.94 10.12 3.65
N ILE A 29 77.75 9.63 3.35
CA ILE A 29 76.69 10.46 2.79
C ILE A 29 76.59 11.63 3.75
N PRO A 30 76.80 12.87 3.26
CA PRO A 30 76.74 14.03 4.13
C PRO A 30 75.45 13.98 4.92
N LYS A 31 75.53 14.18 6.24
CA LYS A 31 74.39 14.05 7.15
C LYS A 31 73.14 14.80 6.64
N THR A 32 73.38 15.94 6.00
CA THR A 32 72.37 16.76 5.32
C THR A 32 71.58 16.00 4.23
N ARG A 33 72.24 15.17 3.41
CA ARG A 33 71.61 14.36 2.35
C ARG A 33 70.85 13.18 2.92
N PHE A 34 71.36 12.59 4.00
CA PHE A 34 70.65 11.51 4.71
C PHE A 34 69.36 12.04 5.36
N ASP A 35 69.42 13.20 6.01
CA ASP A 35 68.27 13.84 6.63
C ASP A 35 67.20 14.24 5.59
N GLU A 36 67.61 14.75 4.41
CA GLU A 36 66.70 15.02 3.27
C GLU A 36 66.00 13.75 2.75
N ILE A 37 66.71 12.63 2.63
CA ILE A 37 66.11 11.39 2.13
C ILE A 37 65.17 10.80 3.16
N ASN A 38 65.54 10.83 4.44
CA ASN A 38 64.71 10.31 5.51
C ASN A 38 63.43 11.14 5.71
N THR A 39 63.52 12.47 5.54
CA THR A 39 62.33 13.34 5.51
C THR A 39 61.44 13.04 4.32
N LYS A 40 61.98 12.94 3.10
CA LYS A 40 61.21 12.55 1.91
C LYS A 40 60.57 11.16 2.03
N TYR A 41 61.29 10.20 2.60
CA TYR A 41 60.75 8.85 2.81
C TYR A 41 59.55 8.88 3.75
N LYS A 42 59.64 9.60 4.86
CA LYS A 42 58.51 9.79 5.79
C LYS A 42 57.34 10.53 5.15
N ASP A 43 57.61 11.57 4.36
CA ASP A 43 56.56 12.31 3.66
C ASP A 43 55.83 11.44 2.63
N VAL A 44 56.59 10.67 1.83
CA VAL A 44 56.01 9.74 0.85
C VAL A 44 55.25 8.61 1.54
N GLN A 45 55.78 8.08 2.65
CA GLN A 45 55.09 7.07 3.44
C GLN A 45 53.77 7.62 4.00
N ALA A 46 53.77 8.84 4.53
CA ALA A 46 52.57 9.51 5.02
C ALA A 46 51.54 9.73 3.91
N GLN A 47 51.97 10.18 2.72
CA GLN A 47 51.09 10.34 1.56
C GLN A 47 50.50 9.02 1.08
N LEU A 48 51.27 7.93 1.13
CA LEU A 48 50.81 6.61 0.71
C LEU A 48 49.79 6.04 1.70
N GLU A 49 50.03 6.21 3.01
CA GLU A 49 49.07 5.86 4.05
C GLU A 49 47.78 6.69 3.94
N GLU A 50 47.89 7.99 3.67
CA GLU A 50 46.75 8.88 3.44
C GLU A 50 45.94 8.48 2.20
N LEU A 51 46.60 8.21 1.07
CA LEU A 51 45.93 7.77 -0.16
C LEU A 51 45.24 6.40 -0.01
N LEU A 52 45.84 5.47 0.73
CA LEU A 52 45.22 4.18 1.03
C LEU A 52 43.99 4.36 1.93
N ALA A 53 44.10 5.18 2.97
CA ALA A 53 42.98 5.49 3.86
C ALA A 53 41.83 6.17 3.10
N GLU A 54 42.13 7.14 2.22
CA GLU A 54 41.14 7.82 1.39
C GLU A 54 40.47 6.86 0.40
N ARG A 55 41.26 5.99 -0.26
CA ARG A 55 40.73 4.98 -1.18
C ARG A 55 39.77 4.03 -0.46
N ASP A 56 40.12 3.58 0.73
CA ASP A 56 39.28 2.67 1.50
C ASP A 56 38.02 3.35 2.04
N GLN A 57 38.10 4.64 2.43
CA GLN A 57 36.93 5.43 2.77
C GLN A 57 36.00 5.61 1.56
N ARG A 58 36.52 6.00 0.40
CA ARG A 58 35.70 6.11 -0.83
C ARG A 58 35.10 4.77 -1.22
N ALA A 59 35.84 3.67 -1.09
CA ALA A 59 35.33 2.33 -1.40
C ALA A 59 34.19 1.92 -0.45
N LYS A 60 34.29 2.24 0.85
CA LYS A 60 33.21 2.03 1.83
C LYS A 60 31.99 2.88 1.50
N GLN A 61 32.18 4.18 1.25
CA GLN A 61 31.10 5.09 0.89
C GLN A 61 30.39 4.68 -0.40
N ALA A 62 31.14 4.24 -1.42
CA ALA A 62 30.56 3.75 -2.67
C ALA A 62 29.71 2.49 -2.43
N LYS A 63 30.18 1.54 -1.61
CA LYS A 63 29.40 0.35 -1.24
C LYS A 63 28.15 0.69 -0.44
N GLU A 64 28.25 1.61 0.52
CA GLU A 64 27.10 2.07 1.30
C GLU A 64 26.06 2.77 0.43
N GLN A 65 26.50 3.62 -0.52
CA GLN A 65 25.62 4.28 -1.47
C GLN A 65 24.94 3.25 -2.39
N GLN A 66 25.70 2.30 -2.94
CA GLN A 66 25.13 1.22 -3.75
C GLN A 66 24.10 0.39 -2.97
N GLY A 67 24.39 0.04 -1.71
CA GLY A 67 23.45 -0.66 -0.84
C GLY A 67 22.17 0.15 -0.60
N LYS A 68 22.30 1.45 -0.31
CA LYS A 68 21.14 2.36 -0.15
C LYS A 68 20.32 2.46 -1.44
N PHE A 69 20.95 2.54 -2.61
CA PHE A 69 20.25 2.58 -3.88
C PHE A 69 19.51 1.26 -4.17
N GLU A 70 20.13 0.12 -3.90
CA GLU A 70 19.51 -1.18 -4.07
C GLU A 70 18.32 -1.37 -3.11
N GLU A 71 18.45 -0.95 -1.85
CA GLU A 71 17.37 -0.97 -0.88
C GLU A 71 16.21 -0.07 -1.32
N LEU A 72 16.49 1.19 -1.67
CA LEU A 72 15.47 2.12 -2.18
C LEU A 72 14.75 1.56 -3.42
N TYR A 73 15.48 0.93 -4.34
CA TYR A 73 14.88 0.33 -5.52
C TYR A 73 13.97 -0.86 -5.16
N LYS A 74 14.41 -1.73 -4.25
CA LYS A 74 13.59 -2.86 -3.76
C LYS A 74 12.34 -2.35 -3.05
N THR A 75 12.50 -1.42 -2.11
CA THR A 75 11.37 -0.84 -1.36
C THR A 75 10.37 -0.17 -2.29
N THR A 76 10.82 0.65 -3.25
CA THR A 76 9.92 1.32 -4.20
C THR A 76 9.23 0.34 -5.15
N ALA A 77 9.93 -0.70 -5.61
CA ALA A 77 9.31 -1.76 -6.41
C ALA A 77 8.25 -2.54 -5.62
N ASP A 78 8.54 -2.88 -4.36
CA ASP A 78 7.61 -3.57 -3.45
C ASP A 78 6.39 -2.70 -3.12
N GLU A 79 6.58 -1.40 -2.88
CA GLU A 79 5.49 -0.45 -2.67
C GLU A 79 4.62 -0.29 -3.91
N LEU A 80 5.24 -0.23 -5.09
CA LEU A 80 4.51 -0.10 -6.36
C LEU A 80 3.68 -1.35 -6.65
N THR A 81 4.24 -2.54 -6.44
CA THR A 81 3.51 -3.81 -6.61
C THR A 81 2.38 -3.92 -5.60
N LYS A 82 2.63 -3.65 -4.32
CA LYS A 82 1.61 -3.64 -3.28
C LYS A 82 0.50 -2.64 -3.56
N THR A 83 0.84 -1.44 -4.03
CA THR A 83 -0.15 -0.41 -4.39
C THR A 83 -0.97 -0.83 -5.60
N LYS A 84 -0.34 -1.41 -6.62
CA LYS A 84 -1.03 -1.90 -7.82
C LYS A 84 -1.99 -3.03 -7.50
N ASP A 85 -1.58 -3.98 -6.65
CA ASP A 85 -2.44 -5.10 -6.26
C ASP A 85 -3.55 -4.67 -5.30
N GLY A 86 -3.26 -3.71 -4.40
CA GLY A 86 -4.28 -3.03 -3.60
C GLY A 86 -5.32 -2.33 -4.48
N PHE A 87 -4.87 -1.57 -5.49
CA PHE A 87 -5.76 -0.89 -6.43
C PHE A 87 -6.62 -1.87 -7.22
N LYS A 88 -6.06 -2.96 -7.75
CA LYS A 88 -6.85 -4.00 -8.46
C LYS A 88 -7.92 -4.59 -7.56
N THR A 89 -7.57 -4.89 -6.31
CA THR A 89 -8.50 -5.46 -5.33
C THR A 89 -9.64 -4.51 -5.01
N VAL A 90 -9.31 -3.24 -4.73
CA VAL A 90 -10.30 -2.20 -4.44
C VAL A 90 -11.18 -1.94 -5.66
N ASN A 91 -10.59 -1.79 -6.85
CA ASN A 91 -11.32 -1.58 -8.09
C ASN A 91 -12.27 -2.75 -8.40
N GLY A 92 -11.82 -4.00 -8.21
CA GLY A 92 -12.67 -5.17 -8.34
C GLY A 92 -13.85 -5.16 -7.35
N ARG A 93 -13.61 -4.79 -6.09
CA ARG A 93 -14.69 -4.62 -5.10
C ARG A 93 -15.64 -3.49 -5.47
N VAL A 94 -15.15 -2.36 -5.97
CA VAL A 94 -15.99 -1.24 -6.40
C VAL A 94 -16.92 -1.68 -7.54
N GLN A 95 -16.39 -2.35 -8.56
CA GLN A 95 -17.21 -2.88 -9.67
C GLN A 95 -18.27 -3.88 -9.19
N GLN A 96 -17.90 -4.78 -8.26
CA GLN A 96 -18.85 -5.71 -7.67
C GLN A 96 -19.95 -4.98 -6.88
N LEU A 97 -19.59 -3.98 -6.08
CA LEU A 97 -20.54 -3.18 -5.31
C LEU A 97 -21.45 -2.36 -6.24
N GLU A 98 -20.91 -1.74 -7.27
CA GLU A 98 -21.69 -1.03 -8.29
C GLU A 98 -22.71 -1.96 -8.97
N SER A 99 -22.31 -3.19 -9.31
CA SER A 99 -23.23 -4.19 -9.87
C SER A 99 -24.34 -4.56 -8.89
N VAL A 100 -24.02 -4.78 -7.61
CA VAL A 100 -25.00 -5.10 -6.56
C VAL A 100 -25.95 -3.92 -6.32
N ILE A 101 -25.42 -2.70 -6.26
CA ILE A 101 -26.18 -1.46 -6.07
C ILE A 101 -27.14 -1.25 -7.25
N ASN A 102 -26.68 -1.43 -8.49
CA ASN A 102 -27.55 -1.32 -9.66
C ASN A 102 -28.64 -2.39 -9.67
N GLY A 103 -28.32 -3.64 -9.31
CA GLY A 103 -29.33 -4.70 -9.18
C GLY A 103 -30.36 -4.42 -8.09
N LEU A 104 -29.93 -3.87 -6.95
CA LEU A 104 -30.85 -3.40 -5.89
C LEU A 104 -31.72 -2.23 -6.37
N LEU A 105 -31.16 -1.31 -7.15
CA LEU A 105 -31.88 -0.16 -7.69
C LEU A 105 -32.95 -0.61 -8.69
N GLU A 106 -32.63 -1.52 -9.61
CA GLU A 106 -33.60 -2.13 -10.53
C GLU A 106 -34.72 -2.84 -9.77
N ALA A 107 -34.38 -3.72 -8.83
CA ALA A 107 -35.37 -4.44 -8.03
C ALA A 107 -36.30 -3.48 -7.26
N LYS A 108 -35.77 -2.36 -6.77
CA LYS A 108 -36.57 -1.32 -6.11
C LYS A 108 -37.45 -0.55 -7.10
N LEU A 109 -36.97 -0.27 -8.31
CA LEU A 109 -37.75 0.40 -9.35
C LEU A 109 -38.89 -0.48 -9.89
N GLU A 110 -38.68 -1.79 -10.00
CA GLU A 110 -39.72 -2.75 -10.39
C GLU A 110 -40.88 -2.79 -9.38
N GLY A 111 -40.58 -2.62 -8.09
CA GLY A 111 -41.59 -2.56 -7.03
C GLY A 111 -42.39 -1.25 -6.99
N ILE A 112 -41.95 -0.21 -7.70
CA ILE A 112 -42.60 1.11 -7.73
C ILE A 112 -43.52 1.20 -8.95
N PRO A 113 -44.79 1.64 -8.79
CA PRO A 113 -45.67 1.88 -9.93
C PRO A 113 -45.07 2.90 -10.91
N LYS A 114 -45.24 2.67 -12.22
CA LYS A 114 -44.63 3.50 -13.28
C LYS A 114 -44.94 4.99 -13.17
N ASP A 115 -46.10 5.35 -12.66
CA ASP A 115 -46.52 6.75 -12.46
C ASP A 115 -45.60 7.53 -11.50
N PHE A 116 -44.87 6.83 -10.63
CA PHE A 116 -43.93 7.43 -9.69
C PHE A 116 -42.47 7.35 -10.15
N HIS A 117 -42.17 6.74 -11.30
CA HIS A 117 -40.80 6.67 -11.84
C HIS A 117 -40.27 8.06 -12.20
N ASP A 118 -41.14 8.95 -12.67
CA ASP A 118 -40.80 10.34 -13.01
C ASP A 118 -40.38 11.19 -11.79
N LEU A 119 -40.71 10.74 -10.57
CA LEU A 119 -40.30 11.44 -9.35
C LEU A 119 -38.85 11.16 -8.96
N VAL A 120 -38.22 10.12 -9.53
CA VAL A 120 -36.86 9.72 -9.21
C VAL A 120 -35.87 10.67 -9.89
N PRO A 121 -35.01 11.40 -9.15
CA PRO A 121 -34.05 12.31 -9.76
C PRO A 121 -32.99 11.57 -10.61
N GLY A 122 -32.87 11.95 -11.88
CA GLY A 122 -31.96 11.30 -12.82
C GLY A 122 -30.47 11.61 -12.60
N ASN A 123 -30.15 12.75 -11.99
CA ASN A 123 -28.79 13.30 -11.82
C ASN A 123 -28.03 12.77 -10.58
N LEU A 124 -28.58 11.79 -9.87
CA LEU A 124 -27.97 11.20 -8.68
C LEU A 124 -27.11 9.97 -9.02
N THR A 125 -26.10 9.73 -8.20
CA THR A 125 -25.35 8.46 -8.21
C THR A 125 -26.28 7.31 -7.81
N PRO A 126 -26.01 6.06 -8.22
CA PRO A 126 -26.85 4.90 -7.87
C PRO A 126 -27.08 4.75 -6.36
N GLU A 127 -26.06 5.01 -5.54
CA GLU A 127 -26.15 5.01 -4.07
C GLU A 127 -27.11 6.08 -3.55
N ALA A 128 -26.98 7.32 -4.05
CA ALA A 128 -27.85 8.42 -3.67
C ALA A 128 -29.29 8.21 -4.17
N LYS A 129 -29.48 7.54 -5.31
CA LYS A 129 -30.80 7.12 -5.81
C LYS A 129 -31.44 6.11 -4.86
N LEU A 130 -30.70 5.10 -4.42
CA LEU A 130 -31.21 4.13 -3.43
C LEU A 130 -31.57 4.81 -2.12
N GLU A 131 -30.73 5.71 -1.61
CA GLU A 131 -31.04 6.47 -0.39
C GLU A 131 -32.31 7.31 -0.56
N TRP A 132 -32.45 8.01 -1.68
CA TRP A 132 -33.67 8.76 -1.99
C TRP A 132 -34.89 7.85 -2.08
N LEU A 133 -34.79 6.70 -2.77
CA LEU A 133 -35.88 5.73 -2.88
C LEU A 133 -36.31 5.21 -1.51
N THR A 134 -35.35 4.83 -0.66
CA THR A 134 -35.66 4.35 0.70
C THR A 134 -36.30 5.43 1.57
N ALA A 135 -35.86 6.69 1.45
CA ALA A 135 -36.47 7.82 2.14
C ALA A 135 -37.89 8.11 1.63
N ALA A 136 -38.11 8.02 0.31
CA ALA A 136 -39.42 8.19 -0.32
C ALA A 136 -40.40 7.07 0.06
N GLU A 137 -39.93 5.82 0.06
CA GLU A 137 -40.68 4.64 0.51
C GLU A 137 -41.08 4.78 1.99
N LYS A 138 -40.14 5.14 2.86
CA LYS A 138 -40.40 5.38 4.29
C LYS A 138 -41.40 6.52 4.53
N LYS A 139 -41.42 7.54 3.67
CA LYS A 139 -42.40 8.64 3.69
C LYS A 139 -43.77 8.24 3.12
N GLY A 140 -43.92 7.02 2.61
CA GLY A 140 -45.16 6.50 2.06
C GLY A 140 -45.45 6.96 0.63
N LEU A 141 -44.45 7.47 -0.10
CA LEU A 141 -44.63 7.98 -1.47
C LEU A 141 -45.11 6.90 -2.45
N PHE A 142 -44.75 5.65 -2.18
CA PHE A 142 -45.12 4.47 -2.99
C PHE A 142 -46.17 3.58 -2.29
N GLY A 143 -46.81 4.07 -1.23
CA GLY A 143 -47.81 3.31 -0.47
C GLY A 143 -49.04 2.97 -1.31
N THR A 144 -49.52 1.72 -1.18
CA THR A 144 -50.77 1.28 -1.80
C THR A 144 -51.92 2.15 -1.31
N LYS A 145 -52.70 2.64 -2.28
CA LYS A 145 -53.96 3.36 -2.07
C LYS A 145 -54.78 2.57 -1.03
N GLN A 146 -54.96 3.13 0.17
CA GLN A 146 -55.89 2.51 1.12
C GLN A 146 -57.25 2.44 0.42
N GLU A 147 -57.76 1.24 0.20
CA GLU A 147 -59.14 1.04 -0.22
C GLU A 147 -60.02 1.55 0.91
N GLN A 148 -60.37 2.83 0.83
CA GLN A 148 -61.48 3.36 1.61
C GLN A 148 -62.72 2.66 1.07
N PRO A 149 -63.47 1.91 1.91
CA PRO A 149 -64.68 1.27 1.45
C PRO A 149 -65.62 2.35 0.93
N VAL A 150 -65.90 2.32 -0.38
CA VAL A 150 -66.85 3.21 -1.03
C VAL A 150 -68.26 2.77 -0.64
N GLY A 151 -68.69 3.19 0.55
CA GLY A 151 -69.98 2.88 1.13
C GLY A 151 -69.87 2.45 2.58
N GLN A 152 -70.92 2.75 3.36
CA GLN A 152 -71.09 2.11 4.66
C GLN A 152 -71.41 0.63 4.43
N ALA A 153 -70.95 -0.26 5.30
CA ALA A 153 -71.36 -1.66 5.28
C ALA A 153 -72.90 -1.72 5.34
N THR A 154 -73.54 -2.11 4.24
CA THR A 154 -75.01 -2.30 4.17
C THR A 154 -75.47 -3.54 4.92
N ASN A 155 -74.53 -4.34 5.42
CA ASN A 155 -74.80 -5.41 6.36
C ASN A 155 -74.90 -4.80 7.76
N PRO A 156 -75.99 -4.99 8.52
CA PRO A 156 -76.05 -4.55 9.91
C PRO A 156 -74.83 -5.13 10.63
N THR A 157 -73.95 -4.25 11.11
CA THR A 157 -72.82 -4.61 11.95
C THR A 157 -73.34 -5.57 13.01
N GLN A 158 -72.79 -6.79 13.03
CA GLN A 158 -73.13 -7.82 14.01
C GLN A 158 -73.37 -7.14 15.35
N ALA A 159 -74.62 -7.16 15.80
CA ALA A 159 -75.00 -6.54 17.05
C ALA A 159 -74.03 -7.08 18.10
N LYS A 160 -73.25 -6.19 18.73
CA LYS A 160 -72.40 -6.58 19.85
C LYS A 160 -73.34 -7.17 20.89
N THR A 161 -73.38 -8.49 20.97
CA THR A 161 -74.09 -9.18 22.05
C THR A 161 -73.31 -8.89 23.31
N THR A 162 -73.74 -7.88 24.06
CA THR A 162 -73.18 -7.59 25.37
C THR A 162 -73.34 -8.83 26.24
N ASP A 163 -72.25 -9.40 26.71
CA ASP A 163 -72.27 -10.57 27.59
C ASP A 163 -72.93 -10.20 28.91
N LEU A 164 -74.14 -10.71 29.13
CA LEU A 164 -74.98 -10.38 30.27
C LEU A 164 -74.37 -10.83 31.61
N ASN A 165 -73.43 -11.78 31.57
CA ASN A 165 -72.77 -12.30 32.76
C ASN A 165 -71.70 -11.35 33.31
N GLN A 166 -71.27 -10.36 32.51
CA GLN A 166 -70.25 -9.38 32.89
C GLN A 166 -70.86 -8.06 33.38
N LEU A 167 -72.19 -7.97 33.40
CA LEU A 167 -72.92 -6.78 33.85
C LEU A 167 -73.28 -6.90 35.32
N SER A 168 -73.10 -5.81 36.06
CA SER A 168 -73.60 -5.69 37.42
C SER A 168 -75.14 -5.73 37.46
N SER A 169 -75.72 -6.15 38.58
CA SER A 169 -77.17 -6.25 38.77
C SER A 169 -77.92 -4.94 38.45
N ILE A 170 -77.30 -3.79 38.72
CA ILE A 170 -77.85 -2.46 38.39
C ILE A 170 -77.86 -2.18 36.88
N GLN A 171 -76.82 -2.62 36.16
CA GLN A 171 -76.76 -2.46 34.70
C GLN A 171 -77.78 -3.36 34.01
N LEU A 172 -77.96 -4.57 34.51
CA LEU A 172 -78.94 -5.54 34.00
C LEU A 172 -80.37 -5.02 34.18
N LEU A 173 -80.67 -4.42 35.35
CA LEU A 173 -81.94 -3.79 35.62
C LEU A 173 -82.23 -2.62 34.66
N LYS A 174 -81.24 -1.74 34.43
CA LYS A 174 -81.37 -0.60 33.51
C LYS A 174 -81.63 -1.05 32.08
N MET A 175 -80.99 -2.11 31.61
CA MET A 175 -81.25 -2.66 30.27
C MET A 175 -82.69 -3.19 30.14
N GLY A 176 -83.19 -3.90 31.16
CA GLY A 176 -84.57 -4.41 31.15
C GLY A 176 -85.64 -3.31 31.10
N TYR A 177 -85.37 -2.13 31.67
CA TYR A 177 -86.28 -0.99 31.63
C TYR A 177 -86.07 -0.07 30.42
N ALA A 178 -84.88 -0.02 29.83
CA ALA A 178 -84.57 0.83 28.68
C ALA A 178 -85.23 0.36 27.37
N GLN A 179 -85.69 -0.90 27.31
CA GLN A 179 -86.27 -1.49 26.11
C GLN A 179 -87.78 -1.22 25.95
N ARG A 180 -88.37 -0.40 26.83
CA ARG A 180 -89.78 -0.03 26.79
C ARG A 180 -89.95 1.49 26.85
N ALA A 181 -89.50 2.16 25.79
CA ALA A 181 -89.86 3.53 25.42
C ALA A 181 -89.91 3.60 23.88
#